data_AF-A0A9X7UEM4-F1
#
_entry.id   AF-A0A9X7UEM4-F1
#
_cell.length_a   1.000
_cell.length_b   1.000
_cell.length_c   1.000
_cell.angle_alpha   90.00
_cell.angle_beta   90.00
_cell.angle_gamma   90.00
#
_symmetry.space_group_name_H-M   'P 1'
#
loop_
_entity.id
_entity.type
_entity.pdbx_description
1 polymer ?
#
loop_
_entity_poly.entity_id
_entity_poly.type
_entity_poly.pdbx_seq_one_letter_code
_entity_poly.pdbx_strand_id
1 'polypeptide(L)'
;MPLPTTIHSAVSPEAIRRASRLFSGDSRDCLHEMFQNARRAGATCIAVDLTEQEGRSLLHIRDDGCGIDDPAALLMLGHSGWGDDIARSEDPAGMDMFSLAGRAVEIQSFSPSAGTAWKVQIPADAWDSGAPLAIAPAMIGWGTLISIELPPDWKQGLSAVVADAARHYPLPVTLNETLLPREDFLKDAMFVENACGCRIGVYDRDPDWPRDQRINFYGHRVKCALPTVREEKDSGSLWTVRIDIMDAPEIHMVLPARKEVIDNAALKALREAAERIIFRAIATRPDHRLPFTAWQRACELGVTLPQARSGLSTWRPQTADDCHGRSSRVIAPEGAMLVVPALEPDIAQALALARGKPPIQDVQLVEAEDALQGYAWYDDLPVIRDIAFRIARDGVVDRYEDGMCLPTDLACGLVDRITLDLMVGDTGRKDGAGSVHSIEIPALVCRNGGWDIDEAIILAVRDGDIMPDRLGRMIFATLFCGADDCDCDSWDTQARSFERDARQRATHVLLGEDAATLEAINMSAWDNLSWLIPLDRKIVIHAERGAITVDFLPD
;
A
#
# COMPACT_ATOMS: atom_id res chain seq x y z
N MET A 1 55.91 8.57 11.58
CA MET A 1 56.26 9.56 12.63
C MET A 1 56.36 8.85 13.98
N PRO A 2 57.06 9.37 15.01
CA PRO A 2 57.02 8.72 16.33
C PRO A 2 55.63 8.85 16.94
N LEU A 3 55.11 7.77 17.53
CA LEU A 3 53.83 7.78 18.21
C LEU A 3 53.88 8.63 19.49
N PRO A 4 52.78 9.31 19.86
CA PRO A 4 52.69 10.03 21.12
C PRO A 4 52.77 9.05 22.30
N THR A 5 53.38 9.47 23.41
CA THR A 5 53.41 8.68 24.66
C THR A 5 52.08 8.76 25.42
N THR A 6 51.34 9.86 25.24
CA THR A 6 50.00 10.07 25.79
C THR A 6 49.11 10.81 24.80
N ILE A 7 47.81 10.55 24.85
CA ILE A 7 46.76 11.31 24.15
C ILE A 7 45.78 11.88 25.17
N HIS A 8 45.00 12.89 24.82
CA HIS A 8 43.98 13.45 25.69
C HIS A 8 42.82 13.98 24.85
N SER A 9 41.63 14.08 25.46
CA SER A 9 40.48 14.69 24.81
C SER A 9 40.73 16.18 24.57
N ALA A 10 40.72 16.60 23.30
CA ALA A 10 40.87 18.01 22.90
C ALA A 10 39.51 18.73 22.78
N VAL A 11 38.43 18.10 23.26
CA VAL A 11 37.06 18.57 23.07
C VAL A 11 36.49 19.11 24.38
N SER A 12 35.72 20.20 24.31
CA SER A 12 34.99 20.69 25.47
C SER A 12 34.05 19.59 26.03
N PRO A 13 33.98 19.41 27.37
CA PRO A 13 33.08 18.44 28.00
C PRO A 13 31.60 18.64 27.62
N GLU A 14 31.22 19.87 27.28
CA GLU A 14 29.87 20.19 26.80
C GLU A 14 29.60 19.66 25.39
N ALA A 15 30.56 19.73 24.48
CA ALA A 15 30.44 19.19 23.13
C ALA A 15 30.36 17.66 23.15
N ILE A 16 31.12 16.99 24.03
CA ILE A 16 31.05 15.54 24.23
C ILE A 16 29.67 15.13 24.76
N ARG A 17 29.17 15.82 25.80
CA ARG A 17 27.81 15.56 26.33
C ARG A 17 26.71 15.79 25.29
N ARG A 18 26.87 16.74 24.37
CA ARG A 18 25.93 16.94 23.26
C ARG A 18 26.09 15.86 22.19
N ALA A 19 27.31 15.49 21.80
CA ALA A 19 27.59 14.42 20.85
C ALA A 19 27.03 13.07 21.35
N SER A 20 27.23 12.72 22.62
CA SER A 20 26.67 11.52 23.25
C SER A 20 25.13 11.51 23.29
N ARG A 21 24.45 12.66 23.15
CA ARG A 21 22.98 12.74 22.99
C ARG A 21 22.53 12.62 21.53
N LEU A 22 23.43 12.85 20.57
CA LEU A 22 23.17 12.69 19.14
C LEU A 22 23.29 11.23 18.68
N PHE A 23 23.98 10.39 19.46
CA PHE A 23 23.96 8.94 19.32
C PHE A 23 22.97 8.35 20.33
N SER A 24 22.11 7.42 19.93
CA SER A 24 21.15 6.80 20.87
C SER A 24 21.82 5.83 21.86
N GLY A 25 23.13 5.59 21.71
CA GLY A 25 23.87 4.62 22.53
C GLY A 25 23.46 3.17 22.29
N ASP A 26 22.74 2.90 21.21
CA ASP A 26 22.28 1.56 20.83
C ASP A 26 23.42 0.77 20.15
N SER A 27 23.44 -0.53 20.41
CA SER A 27 24.33 -1.53 19.83
C SER A 27 24.38 -1.46 18.31
N ARG A 28 23.23 -1.20 17.66
CA ARG A 28 23.12 -1.12 16.21
C ARG A 28 23.88 0.06 15.60
N ASP A 29 23.71 1.25 16.16
CA ASP A 29 24.38 2.46 15.67
C ASP A 29 25.89 2.31 15.85
N CYS A 30 26.33 1.80 17.02
CA CYS A 30 27.74 1.50 17.27
C CYS A 30 28.34 0.51 16.26
N LEU A 31 27.67 -0.62 16.02
CA LEU A 31 28.15 -1.64 15.08
C LEU A 31 28.25 -1.09 13.66
N HIS A 32 27.25 -0.33 13.20
CA HIS A 32 27.30 0.28 11.88
C HIS A 32 28.46 1.26 11.73
N GLU A 33 28.72 2.10 12.73
CA GLU A 33 29.85 3.04 12.69
C GLU A 33 31.20 2.31 12.65
N MET A 34 31.38 1.27 13.49
CA MET A 34 32.61 0.48 13.48
C MET A 34 32.81 -0.24 12.14
N PHE A 35 31.74 -0.79 11.57
CA PHE A 35 31.79 -1.43 10.27
C PHE A 35 32.13 -0.41 9.17
N GLN A 36 31.53 0.77 9.18
CA GLN A 36 31.87 1.80 8.21
C GLN A 36 33.34 2.23 8.31
N ASN A 37 33.87 2.40 9.53
CA ASN A 37 35.28 2.72 9.74
C ASN A 37 36.22 1.64 9.20
N ALA A 38 35.90 0.36 9.43
CA ALA A 38 36.66 -0.76 8.86
C ALA A 38 36.71 -0.70 7.32
N ARG A 39 35.57 -0.45 6.66
CA ARG A 39 35.55 -0.30 5.19
C ARG A 39 36.36 0.90 4.72
N ARG A 40 36.25 2.05 5.39
CA ARG A 40 37.03 3.25 5.07
C ARG A 40 38.54 3.02 5.22
N ALA A 41 38.94 2.16 6.16
CA ALA A 41 40.31 1.69 6.32
C ALA A 41 40.76 0.69 5.23
N GLY A 42 39.89 0.34 4.27
CA GLY A 42 40.20 -0.62 3.21
C GLY A 42 40.23 -2.07 3.69
N ALA A 43 39.53 -2.40 4.77
CA ALA A 43 39.42 -3.77 5.26
C ALA A 43 38.81 -4.70 4.19
N THR A 44 39.20 -5.97 4.22
CA THR A 44 38.63 -7.04 3.40
C THR A 44 37.64 -7.90 4.18
N CYS A 45 37.70 -7.90 5.52
CA CYS A 45 36.73 -8.57 6.40
C CYS A 45 36.63 -7.90 7.77
N ILE A 46 35.57 -8.25 8.51
CA ILE A 46 35.38 -7.85 9.90
C ILE A 46 35.14 -9.10 10.74
N ALA A 47 35.83 -9.22 11.87
CA ALA A 47 35.58 -10.23 12.87
C ALA A 47 34.93 -9.61 14.10
N VAL A 48 33.80 -10.18 14.53
CA VAL A 48 33.10 -9.81 15.75
C VAL A 48 33.15 -10.99 16.71
N ASP A 49 33.74 -10.83 17.88
CA ASP A 49 33.87 -11.89 18.87
C ASP A 49 33.32 -11.47 20.22
N LEU A 50 32.63 -12.39 20.88
CA LEU A 50 32.11 -12.23 22.23
C LEU A 50 32.90 -13.14 23.18
N THR A 51 33.62 -12.53 24.11
CA THR A 51 34.40 -13.28 25.10
C THR A 51 33.96 -12.95 26.53
N GLU A 52 34.25 -13.86 27.45
CA GLU A 52 34.15 -13.59 28.88
C GLU A 52 35.54 -13.54 29.50
N GLN A 53 35.85 -12.45 30.21
CA GLN A 53 37.10 -12.25 30.92
C GLN A 53 36.81 -11.72 32.32
N GLU A 54 37.32 -12.40 33.34
CA GLU A 54 37.20 -11.98 34.75
C GLU A 54 35.75 -11.67 35.20
N GLY A 55 34.77 -12.41 34.65
CA GLY A 55 33.34 -12.21 34.94
C GLY A 55 32.68 -11.05 34.17
N ARG A 56 33.39 -10.43 33.23
CA ARG A 56 32.89 -9.39 32.33
C ARG A 56 32.75 -9.94 30.92
N SER A 57 31.69 -9.55 30.22
CA SER A 57 31.51 -9.89 28.80
C SER A 57 32.12 -8.77 27.95
N LEU A 58 32.96 -9.13 26.98
CA LEU A 58 33.62 -8.20 26.08
C LEU A 58 33.15 -8.44 24.64
N LEU A 59 32.87 -7.34 23.94
CA LEU A 59 32.63 -7.32 22.50
C LEU A 59 33.91 -6.86 21.81
N HIS A 60 34.48 -7.72 20.98
CA HIS A 60 35.63 -7.42 20.14
C HIS A 60 35.16 -7.19 18.71
N ILE A 61 35.58 -6.09 18.11
CA ILE A 61 35.37 -5.79 16.68
C ILE A 61 36.75 -5.58 16.09
N ARG A 62 37.13 -6.44 15.14
CA ARG A 62 38.42 -6.44 14.49
C ARG A 62 38.27 -6.32 12.98
N ASP A 63 39.08 -5.46 12.38
CA ASP A 63 39.24 -5.38 10.93
C ASP A 63 40.70 -5.66 10.52
N ASP A 64 40.90 -5.90 9.23
CA ASP A 64 42.20 -6.08 8.59
C ASP A 64 42.59 -4.89 7.68
N GLY A 65 42.01 -3.71 7.92
CA GLY A 65 42.29 -2.49 7.17
C GLY A 65 43.64 -1.87 7.52
N CYS A 66 43.93 -0.66 7.02
CA CYS A 66 45.23 -0.01 7.20
C CYS A 66 45.61 0.34 8.67
N GLY A 67 44.65 0.28 9.59
CA GLY A 67 44.84 0.76 10.96
C GLY A 67 44.76 2.29 11.08
N ILE A 68 45.08 2.78 12.28
CA ILE A 68 44.98 4.20 12.67
C ILE A 68 46.39 4.73 12.91
N ASP A 69 46.78 5.70 12.09
CA ASP A 69 48.15 6.22 12.09
C ASP A 69 48.46 7.14 13.27
N ASP A 70 47.53 8.03 13.63
CA ASP A 70 47.64 8.93 14.78
C ASP A 70 46.62 8.55 15.87
N PRO A 71 47.07 7.99 17.02
CA PRO A 71 46.18 7.66 18.14
C PRO A 71 45.40 8.87 18.67
N ALA A 72 45.91 10.10 18.51
CA ALA A 72 45.23 11.30 18.98
C ALA A 72 43.93 11.58 18.21
N ALA A 73 43.82 11.11 16.95
CA ALA A 73 42.62 11.28 16.13
C ALA A 73 41.37 10.63 16.75
N LEU A 74 41.54 9.61 17.61
CA LEU A 74 40.44 8.97 18.33
C LEU A 74 39.62 9.93 19.19
N LEU A 75 40.26 10.98 19.71
CA LEU A 75 39.69 11.89 20.72
C LEU A 75 39.55 13.33 20.21
N MET A 76 39.66 13.54 18.89
CA MET A 76 39.47 14.85 18.25
C MET A 76 38.11 14.90 17.53
N LEU A 77 37.20 15.73 18.03
CA LEU A 77 35.90 15.97 17.38
C LEU A 77 36.08 16.72 16.06
N GLY A 78 35.53 16.16 14.98
CA GLY A 78 35.55 16.79 13.64
C GLY A 78 36.86 16.61 12.86
N HIS A 79 37.78 15.78 13.35
CA HIS A 79 38.97 15.39 12.58
C HIS A 79 38.83 13.93 12.14
N SER A 80 38.56 13.71 10.86
CA SER A 80 38.23 12.37 10.36
C SER A 80 39.45 11.56 9.93
N GLY A 81 40.62 12.17 9.76
CA GLY A 81 41.89 11.50 9.40
C GLY A 81 41.89 10.75 8.06
N TRP A 82 40.75 10.67 7.36
CA TRP A 82 40.57 9.96 6.10
C TRP A 82 41.10 10.77 4.92
N GLY A 83 41.50 10.08 3.85
CA GLY A 83 41.95 10.72 2.62
C GLY A 83 40.85 11.49 1.89
N ASP A 84 41.25 12.40 1.00
CA ASP A 84 40.35 13.34 0.29
C ASP A 84 39.21 12.66 -0.48
N ASP A 85 39.39 11.42 -0.92
CA ASP A 85 38.37 10.67 -1.66
C ASP A 85 37.23 10.20 -0.75
N ILE A 86 37.55 9.66 0.43
CA ILE A 86 36.56 9.21 1.43
C ILE A 86 35.84 10.41 2.06
N ALA A 87 36.57 11.49 2.30
CA ALA A 87 35.99 12.73 2.81
C ALA A 87 34.92 13.28 1.86
N ARG A 88 35.15 13.16 0.53
CA ARG A 88 34.19 13.58 -0.50
C ARG A 88 33.04 12.60 -0.69
N SER A 89 33.28 11.29 -0.62
CA SER A 89 32.27 10.27 -0.95
C SER A 89 31.25 10.03 0.16
N GLU A 90 31.58 10.27 1.43
CA GLU A 90 30.77 9.80 2.56
C GLU A 90 30.58 10.79 3.70
N ASP A 91 31.18 11.98 3.63
CA ASP A 91 31.14 13.03 4.65
C ASP A 91 31.29 12.49 6.10
N PRO A 92 32.44 11.89 6.44
CA PRO A 92 32.66 11.35 7.78
C PRO A 92 32.75 12.51 8.78
N ALA A 93 31.72 12.64 9.63
CA ALA A 93 31.58 13.74 10.59
C ALA A 93 32.68 13.82 11.66
N GLY A 94 33.57 12.83 11.74
CA GLY A 94 34.59 12.74 12.79
C GLY A 94 33.97 12.58 14.18
N MET A 95 32.78 11.98 14.26
CA MET A 95 32.04 11.74 15.50
C MET A 95 31.85 10.24 15.81
N ASP A 96 32.22 9.37 14.88
CA ASP A 96 31.86 7.95 14.87
C ASP A 96 32.43 7.21 16.09
N MET A 97 33.63 7.58 16.58
CA MET A 97 34.21 7.02 17.82
C MET A 97 33.51 7.51 19.10
N PHE A 98 32.82 8.66 19.07
CA PHE A 98 32.03 9.14 20.20
C PHE A 98 30.71 8.37 20.37
N SER A 99 30.33 7.52 19.42
CA SER A 99 29.30 6.50 19.64
C SER A 99 29.66 5.55 20.79
N LEU A 100 30.96 5.44 21.14
CA LEU A 100 31.50 4.66 22.27
C LEU A 100 31.62 5.46 23.58
N ALA A 101 31.36 6.77 23.56
CA ALA A 101 31.58 7.65 24.70
C ALA A 101 30.82 7.19 25.95
N GLY A 102 31.47 7.29 27.11
CA GLY A 102 30.93 6.82 28.39
C GLY A 102 31.09 5.32 28.64
N ARG A 103 31.81 4.59 27.78
CA ARG A 103 32.12 3.17 27.95
C ARG A 103 33.61 2.94 28.21
N ALA A 104 33.93 1.84 28.89
CA ALA A 104 35.30 1.35 28.97
C ALA A 104 35.66 0.64 27.65
N VAL A 105 36.70 1.13 26.97
CA VAL A 105 37.13 0.63 25.66
C VAL A 105 38.64 0.44 25.62
N GLU A 106 39.09 -0.70 25.12
CA GLU A 106 40.47 -0.89 24.67
C GLU A 106 40.53 -0.79 23.14
N ILE A 107 41.46 -0.02 22.61
CA ILE A 107 41.73 0.03 21.17
C ILE A 107 43.17 -0.38 20.94
N GLN A 108 43.38 -1.30 20.00
CA GLN A 108 44.69 -1.66 19.47
C GLN A 108 44.69 -1.42 17.97
N SER A 109 45.70 -0.76 17.42
CA SER A 109 45.77 -0.50 15.99
C SER A 109 47.21 -0.45 15.49
N PHE A 110 47.39 -0.73 14.20
CA PHE A 110 48.67 -0.58 13.52
C PHE A 110 48.80 0.85 12.95
N SER A 111 49.96 1.48 13.14
CA SER A 111 50.29 2.75 12.47
C SER A 111 51.20 2.48 11.27
N PRO A 112 50.72 2.69 10.03
CA PRO A 112 51.54 2.51 8.83
C PRO A 112 52.77 3.41 8.80
N SER A 113 52.67 4.67 9.26
CA SER A 113 53.79 5.62 9.21
C SER A 113 54.81 5.44 10.33
N ALA A 114 54.41 4.84 11.46
CA ALA A 114 55.33 4.46 12.53
C ALA A 114 55.88 3.03 12.37
N GLY A 115 55.24 2.20 11.54
CA GLY A 115 55.62 0.80 11.32
C GLY A 115 55.47 -0.08 12.56
N THR A 116 54.64 0.32 13.52
CA THR A 116 54.45 -0.37 14.79
C THR A 116 53.00 -0.27 15.25
N ALA A 117 52.60 -1.21 16.09
CA ALA A 117 51.28 -1.22 16.70
C ALA A 117 51.27 -0.55 18.08
N TRP A 118 50.10 -0.02 18.43
CA TRP A 118 49.85 0.67 19.67
C TRP A 118 48.52 0.23 20.28
N LYS A 119 48.38 0.46 21.59
CA LYS A 119 47.14 0.29 22.32
C LYS A 119 46.88 1.44 23.27
N VAL A 120 45.60 1.72 23.50
CA VAL A 120 45.12 2.68 24.49
C VAL A 120 43.93 2.08 25.23
N GLN A 121 43.87 2.34 26.53
CA GLN A 121 42.75 2.02 27.39
C GLN A 121 42.02 3.32 27.69
N ILE A 122 40.73 3.38 27.37
CA ILE A 122 39.87 4.55 27.57
C ILE A 122 38.81 4.17 28.62
N PRO A 123 39.01 4.51 29.90
CA PRO A 123 37.99 4.37 30.94
C PRO A 123 36.71 5.16 30.61
N ALA A 124 35.58 4.73 31.17
CA ALA A 124 34.28 5.36 30.94
C ALA A 124 34.23 6.85 31.32
N ASP A 125 34.98 7.26 32.34
CA ASP A 125 35.12 8.65 32.83
C ASP A 125 36.25 9.44 32.14
N ALA A 126 37.05 8.78 31.28
CA ALA A 126 38.13 9.44 30.57
C ALA A 126 37.68 10.21 29.32
N TRP A 127 36.46 9.94 28.83
CA TRP A 127 35.92 10.58 27.64
C TRP A 127 35.73 12.10 27.80
N ASP A 128 35.33 12.57 28.98
CA ASP A 128 35.03 13.99 29.26
C ASP A 128 35.93 14.65 30.32
N SER A 129 36.82 13.90 30.98
CA SER A 129 37.72 14.44 32.00
C SER A 129 38.94 15.17 31.44
N GLY A 130 39.31 14.93 30.18
CA GLY A 130 40.53 15.48 29.57
C GLY A 130 41.83 14.90 30.14
N ALA A 131 41.74 13.83 30.94
CA ALA A 131 42.91 13.18 31.52
C ALA A 131 43.81 12.56 30.43
N PRO A 132 45.15 12.61 30.59
CA PRO A 132 46.06 11.98 29.63
C PRO A 132 45.96 10.46 29.70
N LEU A 133 45.77 9.83 28.55
CA LEU A 133 45.73 8.39 28.35
C LEU A 133 47.07 7.91 27.81
N ALA A 134 47.66 6.91 28.46
CA ALA A 134 48.94 6.36 28.04
C ALA A 134 48.79 5.49 26.78
N ILE A 135 49.67 5.73 25.81
CA ILE A 135 49.83 4.86 24.64
C ILE A 135 50.87 3.80 24.99
N ALA A 136 50.48 2.53 24.89
CA ALA A 136 51.38 1.40 25.11
C ALA A 136 51.63 0.64 23.80
N PRO A 137 52.74 -0.12 23.68
CA PRO A 137 52.95 -1.01 22.56
C PRO A 137 51.88 -2.12 22.49
N ALA A 138 51.50 -2.50 21.27
CA ALA A 138 50.61 -3.64 21.00
C ALA A 138 51.27 -4.64 20.04
N MET A 139 50.62 -5.80 19.86
CA MET A 139 51.13 -6.89 19.01
C MET A 139 50.25 -7.16 17.78
N ILE A 140 49.31 -6.28 17.46
CA ILE A 140 48.50 -6.43 16.25
C ILE A 140 49.38 -6.21 15.00
N GLY A 141 49.32 -7.13 14.04
CA GLY A 141 50.15 -7.05 12.84
C GLY A 141 49.66 -6.05 11.80
N TRP A 142 48.33 -5.86 11.72
CA TRP A 142 47.65 -4.96 10.78
C TRP A 142 46.19 -4.76 11.23
N GLY A 143 45.52 -3.70 10.80
CA GLY A 143 44.12 -3.41 11.15
C GLY A 143 43.92 -2.77 12.52
N THR A 144 42.67 -2.77 12.96
CA THR A 144 42.25 -2.24 14.27
C THR A 144 41.44 -3.29 15.03
N LEU A 145 41.62 -3.35 16.35
CA LEU A 145 40.83 -4.13 17.29
C LEU A 145 40.25 -3.19 18.33
N ILE A 146 38.92 -3.19 18.45
CA ILE A 146 38.18 -2.42 19.45
C ILE A 146 37.49 -3.41 20.38
N SER A 147 37.83 -3.33 21.66
CA SER A 147 37.24 -4.17 22.71
C SER A 147 36.40 -3.30 23.64
N ILE A 148 35.12 -3.61 23.75
CA ILE A 148 34.14 -2.84 24.52
C ILE A 148 33.62 -3.73 25.65
N GLU A 149 33.60 -3.21 26.88
CA GLU A 149 32.87 -3.88 27.95
C GLU A 149 31.37 -3.87 27.63
N LEU A 150 30.78 -5.05 27.46
CA LEU A 150 29.45 -5.20 26.91
C LEU A 150 28.39 -4.76 27.94
N PRO A 151 27.60 -3.72 27.65
CA PRO A 151 26.54 -3.28 28.55
C PRO A 151 25.52 -4.41 28.79
N PRO A 152 24.97 -4.55 30.01
CA PRO A 152 23.94 -5.56 30.30
C PRO A 152 22.78 -5.54 29.30
N ASP A 153 22.34 -4.34 28.89
CA ASP A 153 21.21 -4.13 27.98
C ASP A 153 21.51 -4.57 26.53
N TRP A 154 22.78 -4.70 26.15
CA TRP A 154 23.18 -5.20 24.83
C TRP A 154 23.27 -6.72 24.79
N LYS A 155 23.47 -7.39 25.93
CA LYS A 155 23.67 -8.85 25.98
C LYS A 155 22.53 -9.61 25.33
N GLN A 156 21.30 -9.12 25.47
CA GLN A 156 20.13 -9.75 24.87
C GLN A 156 19.95 -9.26 23.42
N GLY A 157 20.11 -10.17 22.46
CA GLY A 157 19.82 -9.89 21.05
C GLY A 157 21.00 -9.38 20.21
N LEU A 158 22.19 -9.16 20.79
CA LEU A 158 23.37 -8.67 20.05
C LEU A 158 23.70 -9.51 18.81
N SER A 159 23.66 -10.84 18.91
CA SER A 159 23.91 -11.72 17.76
C SER A 159 22.95 -11.45 16.60
N ALA A 160 21.68 -11.13 16.90
CA ALA A 160 20.71 -10.74 15.89
C ALA A 160 21.00 -9.36 15.31
N VAL A 161 21.47 -8.41 16.13
CA VAL A 161 21.89 -7.08 15.67
C VAL A 161 23.11 -7.16 14.76
N VAL A 162 24.13 -7.97 15.11
CA VAL A 162 25.32 -8.19 14.27
C VAL A 162 24.92 -8.87 12.96
N ALA A 163 24.05 -9.88 13.01
CA ALA A 163 23.53 -10.53 11.80
C ALA A 163 22.74 -9.54 10.91
N ASP A 164 21.91 -8.67 11.49
CA ASP A 164 21.17 -7.64 10.74
C ASP A 164 22.11 -6.63 10.08
N ALA A 165 23.12 -6.15 10.82
CA ALA A 165 24.12 -5.22 10.32
C ALA A 165 24.97 -5.83 9.21
N ALA A 166 25.33 -7.12 9.31
CA ALA A 166 26.13 -7.83 8.32
C ALA A 166 25.34 -8.16 7.03
N ARG A 167 24.02 -8.34 7.12
CA ARG A 167 23.18 -8.92 6.04
C ARG A 167 23.37 -8.22 4.69
N HIS A 168 23.39 -6.90 4.66
CA HIS A 168 23.53 -6.09 3.43
C HIS A 168 24.82 -5.27 3.40
N TYR A 169 25.77 -5.62 4.27
CA TYR A 169 27.07 -4.96 4.36
C TYR A 169 28.01 -5.46 3.24
N PRO A 170 28.84 -4.59 2.65
CA PRO A 170 29.68 -4.94 1.49
C PRO A 170 30.86 -5.89 1.80
N LEU A 171 31.32 -5.98 3.05
CA LEU A 171 32.42 -6.90 3.42
C LEU A 171 31.90 -8.14 4.17
N PRO A 172 32.61 -9.28 4.11
CA PRO A 172 32.35 -10.43 4.98
C PRO A 172 32.47 -10.06 6.46
N VAL A 173 31.51 -10.52 7.27
CA VAL A 173 31.53 -10.35 8.73
C VAL A 173 31.44 -11.73 9.38
N THR A 174 32.32 -12.02 10.33
CA THR A 174 32.23 -13.22 11.18
C THR A 174 31.71 -12.85 12.57
N LEU A 175 30.95 -13.77 13.18
CA LEU A 175 30.57 -13.71 14.60
C LEU A 175 31.09 -14.97 15.30
N ASN A 176 31.97 -14.83 16.28
CA ASN A 176 32.65 -15.94 16.96
C ASN A 176 33.21 -16.94 15.93
N GLU A 177 34.06 -16.43 15.03
CA GLU A 177 34.67 -17.15 13.90
C GLU A 177 33.69 -17.69 12.83
N THR A 178 32.37 -17.61 13.03
CA THR A 178 31.38 -18.10 12.08
C THR A 178 31.02 -17.02 11.07
N LEU A 179 31.19 -17.28 9.78
CA LEU A 179 30.80 -16.36 8.71
C LEU A 179 29.27 -16.14 8.71
N LEU A 180 28.86 -14.88 8.82
CA LEU A 180 27.45 -14.51 8.77
C LEU A 180 26.93 -14.48 7.33
N PRO A 181 25.66 -14.89 7.11
CA PRO A 181 25.06 -14.88 5.79
C PRO A 181 24.89 -13.43 5.28
N ARG A 182 25.24 -13.23 4.01
CA ARG A 182 25.06 -11.97 3.28
C ARG A 182 24.03 -12.14 2.19
N GLU A 183 23.30 -11.07 1.93
CA GLU A 183 22.24 -11.02 0.92
C GLU A 183 22.36 -9.72 0.13
N ASP A 184 22.25 -9.83 -1.21
CA ASP A 184 22.13 -8.65 -2.05
C ASP A 184 20.88 -7.86 -1.63
N PHE A 185 21.04 -6.57 -1.35
CA PHE A 185 19.93 -5.69 -0.97
C PHE A 185 18.83 -5.62 -2.05
N LEU A 186 19.23 -5.80 -3.32
CA LEU A 186 18.34 -5.81 -4.47
C LEU A 186 17.94 -7.22 -4.94
N LYS A 187 18.12 -8.23 -4.08
CA LYS A 187 17.68 -9.59 -4.39
C LYS A 187 16.18 -9.60 -4.74
N ASP A 188 15.82 -10.47 -5.68
CA ASP A 188 14.48 -10.66 -6.21
C ASP A 188 13.90 -9.44 -6.96
N ALA A 189 14.71 -8.40 -7.22
CA ALA A 189 14.31 -7.30 -8.09
C ALA A 189 14.03 -7.84 -9.51
N MET A 190 12.91 -7.41 -10.09
CA MET A 190 12.51 -7.79 -11.45
C MET A 190 13.39 -7.10 -12.50
N PHE A 191 13.94 -5.95 -12.16
CA PHE A 191 14.78 -5.13 -13.01
C PHE A 191 15.76 -4.36 -12.13
N VAL A 192 17.03 -4.28 -12.55
CA VAL A 192 18.07 -3.51 -11.84
C VAL A 192 18.83 -2.66 -12.86
N GLU A 193 18.96 -1.36 -12.56
CA GLU A 193 19.75 -0.44 -13.38
C GLU A 193 20.60 0.48 -12.48
N ASN A 194 21.77 0.89 -12.98
CA ASN A 194 22.66 1.80 -12.27
C ASN A 194 22.38 3.25 -12.67
N ALA A 195 22.22 4.14 -11.68
CA ALA A 195 22.07 5.57 -11.89
C ALA A 195 22.53 6.35 -10.64
N CYS A 196 23.04 7.56 -10.84
CA CYS A 196 23.43 8.46 -9.74
C CYS A 196 24.40 7.85 -8.71
N GLY A 197 25.28 6.94 -9.14
CA GLY A 197 26.20 6.25 -8.22
C GLY A 197 25.55 5.13 -7.39
N CYS A 198 24.32 4.73 -7.74
CA CYS A 198 23.54 3.71 -7.03
C CYS A 198 23.12 2.59 -7.98
N ARG A 199 22.85 1.40 -7.42
CA ARG A 199 22.06 0.35 -8.08
C ARG A 199 20.60 0.54 -7.66
N ILE A 200 19.66 0.50 -8.60
CA ILE A 200 18.23 0.72 -8.34
C ILE A 200 17.47 -0.51 -8.80
N GLY A 201 16.84 -1.21 -7.86
CA GLY A 201 16.03 -2.41 -8.11
C GLY A 201 14.54 -2.11 -8.10
N VAL A 202 13.81 -2.62 -9.08
CA VAL A 202 12.35 -2.47 -9.24
C VAL A 202 11.62 -3.75 -8.86
N TYR A 203 10.49 -3.59 -8.17
CA TYR A 203 9.65 -4.67 -7.65
C TYR A 203 8.18 -4.41 -8.00
N ASP A 204 7.42 -5.48 -8.28
CA ASP A 204 5.96 -5.45 -8.21
C ASP A 204 5.54 -5.81 -6.78
N ARG A 205 5.15 -4.78 -6.02
CA ARG A 205 4.81 -4.82 -4.60
C ARG A 205 5.92 -5.42 -3.74
N ASP A 206 6.86 -4.56 -3.34
CA ASP A 206 7.88 -4.94 -2.36
C ASP A 206 7.23 -5.55 -1.08
N PRO A 207 7.54 -6.81 -0.70
CA PRO A 207 6.97 -7.44 0.49
C PRO A 207 7.40 -6.76 1.80
N ASP A 208 8.53 -6.06 1.81
CA ASP A 208 9.00 -5.27 2.96
C ASP A 208 8.54 -3.80 2.91
N TRP A 209 7.66 -3.44 1.95
CA TRP A 209 7.05 -2.12 1.83
C TRP A 209 6.59 -1.51 3.17
N PRO A 210 5.96 -2.25 4.10
CA PRO A 210 5.52 -1.67 5.38
C PRO A 210 6.65 -1.14 6.28
N ARG A 211 7.90 -1.56 6.05
CA ARG A 211 9.06 -1.17 6.89
C ARG A 211 9.77 0.10 6.39
N ASP A 212 9.54 0.47 5.13
CA ASP A 212 10.03 1.69 4.41
C ASP A 212 11.55 1.93 4.42
N GLN A 213 12.37 0.95 4.81
CA GLN A 213 13.85 1.04 4.79
C GLN A 213 14.42 0.68 3.40
N ARG A 214 14.12 1.51 2.40
CA ARG A 214 14.34 1.19 0.97
C ARG A 214 15.67 1.68 0.39
N ILE A 215 16.53 2.31 1.19
CA ILE A 215 17.89 2.69 0.79
C ILE A 215 18.91 1.95 1.65
N ASN A 216 19.87 1.28 1.03
CA ASN A 216 21.03 0.70 1.69
C ASN A 216 22.26 1.61 1.52
N PHE A 217 22.80 2.10 2.62
CA PHE A 217 24.05 2.85 2.69
C PHE A 217 25.10 1.97 3.37
N TYR A 218 25.75 1.11 2.58
CA TYR A 218 26.78 0.19 3.04
C TYR A 218 26.35 -0.62 4.28
N GLY A 219 25.18 -1.27 4.23
CA GLY A 219 24.62 -2.04 5.35
C GLY A 219 23.70 -1.24 6.28
N HIS A 220 23.80 0.09 6.29
CA HIS A 220 22.88 0.95 7.02
C HIS A 220 21.61 1.21 6.20
N ARG A 221 20.49 0.57 6.60
CA ARG A 221 19.22 0.72 5.88
C ARG A 221 18.41 1.91 6.40
N VAL A 222 18.05 2.81 5.49
CA VAL A 222 17.48 4.12 5.79
C VAL A 222 16.08 4.26 5.21
N LYS A 223 15.21 4.96 5.94
CA LYS A 223 13.88 5.32 5.47
C LYS A 223 13.96 6.48 4.48
N CYS A 224 13.30 6.33 3.34
CA CYS A 224 13.21 7.40 2.37
C CYS A 224 11.96 7.23 1.51
N ALA A 225 11.20 8.32 1.37
CA ALA A 225 10.13 8.39 0.40
C ALA A 225 10.72 8.29 -1.02
N LEU A 226 10.51 7.14 -1.65
CA LEU A 226 10.89 6.85 -3.03
C LEU A 226 9.64 6.69 -3.90
N PRO A 227 9.73 7.01 -5.21
CA PRO A 227 8.59 7.01 -6.10
C PRO A 227 7.92 5.63 -6.18
N THR A 228 6.62 5.66 -6.43
CA THR A 228 5.81 4.48 -6.72
C THR A 228 4.87 4.74 -7.86
N VAL A 229 4.64 3.74 -8.68
CA VAL A 229 3.71 3.82 -9.81
C VAL A 229 2.69 2.69 -9.69
N ARG A 230 1.41 3.01 -9.82
CA ARG A 230 0.32 2.03 -9.77
C ARG A 230 -0.27 1.85 -11.16
N GLU A 231 -0.56 0.61 -11.53
CA GLU A 231 -1.36 0.29 -12.72
C GLU A 231 -2.82 0.00 -12.36
N GLU A 232 -3.73 0.36 -13.27
CA GLU A 232 -5.16 0.05 -13.21
C GLU A 232 -5.39 -1.43 -13.57
N LYS A 233 -5.44 -2.32 -12.56
CA LYS A 233 -5.78 -3.76 -12.67
C LYS A 233 -6.41 -4.25 -11.36
N ASP A 234 -7.18 -5.34 -11.39
CA ASP A 234 -7.77 -5.99 -10.20
C ASP A 234 -6.73 -6.40 -9.15
N SER A 235 -5.51 -6.73 -9.57
CA SER A 235 -4.39 -7.03 -8.66
C SER A 235 -3.58 -5.80 -8.25
N GLY A 236 -3.80 -4.65 -8.90
CA GLY A 236 -3.16 -3.36 -8.62
C GLY A 236 -1.64 -3.46 -8.48
N SER A 237 -0.94 -3.87 -9.57
CA SER A 237 0.52 -3.90 -9.58
C SER A 237 1.04 -2.56 -9.08
N LEU A 238 1.84 -2.63 -8.02
CA LEU A 238 2.39 -1.47 -7.34
C LEU A 238 3.89 -1.50 -7.54
N TRP A 239 4.36 -0.71 -8.49
CA TRP A 239 5.76 -0.62 -8.82
C TRP A 239 6.48 0.20 -7.75
N THR A 240 7.47 -0.43 -7.13
CA THR A 240 8.26 0.14 -6.03
C THR A 240 9.73 -0.07 -6.29
N VAL A 241 10.59 0.74 -5.65
CA VAL A 241 12.04 0.65 -5.80
C VAL A 241 12.75 0.47 -4.46
N ARG A 242 13.89 -0.23 -4.53
CA ARG A 242 14.96 -0.19 -3.52
C ARG A 242 16.24 0.35 -4.16
N ILE A 243 17.07 1.00 -3.36
CA ILE A 243 18.30 1.64 -3.83
C ILE A 243 19.48 1.18 -2.99
N ASP A 244 20.53 0.69 -3.64
CA ASP A 244 21.79 0.32 -3.01
C ASP A 244 22.87 1.34 -3.43
N ILE A 245 23.41 2.07 -2.45
CA ILE A 245 24.42 3.12 -2.70
C ILE A 245 25.78 2.48 -2.91
N MET A 246 26.43 2.80 -4.04
CA MET A 246 27.76 2.28 -4.39
C MET A 246 28.84 3.34 -4.24
N ASP A 247 28.64 4.50 -4.87
CA ASP A 247 29.52 5.67 -4.82
C ASP A 247 28.71 6.91 -5.22
N ALA A 248 28.03 7.51 -4.24
CA ALA A 248 27.12 8.64 -4.44
C ALA A 248 27.46 9.78 -3.46
N PRO A 249 28.60 10.48 -3.65
CA PRO A 249 29.06 11.57 -2.76
C PRO A 249 27.99 12.62 -2.47
N GLU A 250 27.17 12.94 -3.46
CA GLU A 250 26.16 14.00 -3.38
C GLU A 250 24.93 13.60 -2.55
N ILE A 251 24.76 12.32 -2.22
CA ILE A 251 23.67 11.81 -1.38
C ILE A 251 24.10 11.85 0.08
N HIS A 252 23.68 12.90 0.79
CA HIS A 252 24.07 13.12 2.16
C HIS A 252 23.09 12.49 3.15
N MET A 253 23.62 11.94 4.23
CA MET A 253 22.85 11.45 5.37
C MET A 253 22.80 12.50 6.48
N VAL A 254 21.70 12.54 7.24
CA VAL A 254 21.60 13.38 8.43
C VAL A 254 22.59 12.86 9.48
N LEU A 255 23.61 13.67 9.77
CA LEU A 255 24.62 13.37 10.76
C LEU A 255 24.09 13.57 12.20
N PRO A 256 24.64 12.84 13.19
CA PRO A 256 25.67 11.80 13.05
C PRO A 256 25.11 10.40 12.83
N ALA A 257 23.84 10.14 13.19
CA ALA A 257 23.30 8.78 13.24
C ALA A 257 22.93 8.19 11.86
N ARG A 258 22.92 9.00 10.79
CA ARG A 258 22.65 8.61 9.39
C ARG A 258 21.31 7.90 9.15
N LYS A 259 20.33 8.13 10.02
CA LYS A 259 18.99 7.48 10.01
C LYS A 259 18.04 8.04 8.95
N GLU A 260 18.39 9.15 8.33
CA GLU A 260 17.58 9.87 7.34
C GLU A 260 18.47 10.42 6.23
N VAL A 261 17.95 10.50 5.01
CA VAL A 261 18.63 11.13 3.87
C VAL A 261 18.25 12.61 3.81
N ILE A 262 19.23 13.48 3.57
CA ILE A 262 18.99 14.92 3.41
C ILE A 262 18.25 15.19 2.10
N ASP A 263 17.14 15.94 2.17
CA ASP A 263 16.40 16.36 0.97
C ASP A 263 17.14 17.49 0.24
N ASN A 264 18.04 17.11 -0.65
CA ASN A 264 18.85 17.99 -1.49
C ASN A 264 18.57 17.77 -2.99
N ALA A 265 19.27 18.52 -3.84
CA ALA A 265 19.13 18.38 -5.30
C ALA A 265 19.51 16.98 -5.81
N ALA A 266 20.49 16.32 -5.18
CA ALA A 266 20.92 14.99 -5.55
C ALA A 266 19.87 13.92 -5.22
N LEU A 267 19.20 14.01 -4.06
CA LEU A 267 18.09 13.13 -3.72
C LEU A 267 16.91 13.31 -4.68
N LYS A 268 16.62 14.54 -5.09
CA LYS A 268 15.60 14.81 -6.13
C LYS A 268 15.97 14.17 -7.46
N ALA A 269 17.23 14.31 -7.91
CA ALA A 269 17.72 13.65 -9.11
C ALA A 269 17.68 12.11 -9.00
N LEU A 270 17.99 11.55 -7.83
CA LEU A 270 17.91 10.11 -7.56
C LEU A 270 16.46 9.61 -7.61
N ARG A 271 15.50 10.35 -7.03
CA ARG A 271 14.06 10.04 -7.12
C ARG A 271 13.58 10.06 -8.57
N GLU A 272 13.97 11.06 -9.34
CA GLU A 272 13.62 11.14 -10.77
C GLU A 272 14.24 9.99 -11.58
N ALA A 273 15.51 9.65 -11.32
CA ALA A 273 16.18 8.52 -11.95
C ALA A 273 15.49 7.19 -11.60
N ALA A 274 15.08 7.01 -10.35
CA ALA A 274 14.36 5.83 -9.90
C ALA A 274 12.96 5.73 -10.55
N GLU A 275 12.22 6.84 -10.65
CA GLU A 275 10.93 6.89 -11.35
C GLU A 275 11.08 6.52 -12.83
N ARG A 276 12.11 7.05 -13.51
CA ARG A 276 12.44 6.69 -14.88
C ARG A 276 12.75 5.19 -15.04
N ILE A 277 13.47 4.60 -14.09
CA ILE A 277 13.81 3.18 -14.08
C ILE A 277 12.58 2.30 -13.86
N ILE A 278 11.61 2.74 -13.05
CA ILE A 278 10.29 2.08 -12.95
C ILE A 278 9.62 2.02 -14.33
N PHE A 279 9.55 3.14 -15.05
CA PHE A 279 8.93 3.16 -16.37
C PHE A 279 9.68 2.29 -17.40
N ARG A 280 11.01 2.22 -17.32
CA ARG A 280 11.80 1.30 -18.17
C ARG A 280 11.52 -0.16 -17.83
N ALA A 281 11.37 -0.51 -16.55
CA ALA A 281 10.98 -1.85 -16.15
C ALA A 281 9.59 -2.19 -16.69
N ILE A 282 8.63 -1.25 -16.64
CA ILE A 282 7.29 -1.41 -17.24
C ILE A 282 7.40 -1.62 -18.76
N ALA A 283 8.29 -0.89 -19.45
CA ALA A 283 8.51 -1.03 -20.88
C ALA A 283 9.03 -2.42 -21.31
N THR A 284 9.56 -3.22 -20.37
CA THR A 284 9.96 -4.60 -20.67
C THR A 284 8.77 -5.58 -20.72
N ARG A 285 7.60 -5.19 -20.21
CA ARG A 285 6.37 -6.00 -20.27
C ARG A 285 5.72 -5.84 -21.65
N PRO A 286 4.98 -6.86 -22.12
CA PRO A 286 4.28 -6.79 -23.41
C PRO A 286 3.18 -5.70 -23.43
N ASP A 287 2.63 -5.37 -22.26
CA ASP A 287 1.59 -4.35 -22.10
C ASP A 287 1.65 -3.70 -20.70
N HIS A 288 0.95 -2.59 -20.55
CA HIS A 288 0.74 -1.91 -19.27
C HIS A 288 -0.66 -1.32 -19.14
N ARG A 289 -1.04 -0.95 -17.92
CA ARG A 289 -2.28 -0.23 -17.58
C ARG A 289 -2.02 1.00 -16.72
N LEU A 290 -0.93 1.70 -17.00
CA LEU A 290 -0.65 3.00 -16.38
C LEU A 290 -1.79 4.01 -16.59
N PRO A 291 -2.16 4.78 -15.55
CA PRO A 291 -2.91 6.02 -15.70
C PRO A 291 -2.29 6.91 -16.77
N PHE A 292 -3.11 7.67 -17.49
CA PHE A 292 -2.65 8.55 -18.56
C PHE A 292 -1.61 9.57 -18.07
N THR A 293 -1.80 10.12 -16.87
CA THR A 293 -0.86 11.04 -16.24
C THR A 293 0.51 10.40 -15.98
N ALA A 294 0.55 9.13 -15.55
CA ALA A 294 1.79 8.40 -15.36
C ALA A 294 2.47 8.06 -16.69
N TRP A 295 1.70 7.79 -17.74
CA TRP A 295 2.24 7.60 -19.09
C TRP A 295 2.81 8.88 -19.71
N GLN A 296 2.16 10.02 -19.50
CA GLN A 296 2.72 11.33 -19.86
C GLN A 296 4.00 11.60 -19.09
N ARG A 297 4.02 11.29 -17.78
CA ARG A 297 5.22 11.41 -16.94
C ARG A 297 6.37 10.54 -17.45
N ALA A 298 6.10 9.32 -17.91
CA ALA A 298 7.11 8.47 -18.52
C ALA A 298 7.73 9.14 -19.76
N CYS A 299 6.90 9.74 -20.62
CA CYS A 299 7.35 10.49 -21.80
C CYS A 299 8.19 11.71 -21.42
N GLU A 300 7.80 12.48 -20.40
CA GLU A 300 8.59 13.60 -19.86
C GLU A 300 9.98 13.16 -19.38
N LEU A 301 10.08 11.96 -18.80
CA LEU A 301 11.32 11.35 -18.35
C LEU A 301 12.11 10.68 -19.48
N GLY A 302 11.66 10.81 -20.73
CA GLY A 302 12.31 10.25 -21.91
C GLY A 302 12.14 8.74 -22.07
N VAL A 303 11.11 8.14 -21.47
CA VAL A 303 10.77 6.73 -21.63
C VAL A 303 9.58 6.61 -22.57
N THR A 304 9.79 6.00 -23.73
CA THR A 304 8.72 5.74 -24.70
C THR A 304 7.99 4.45 -24.34
N LEU A 305 6.69 4.56 -24.08
CA LEU A 305 5.79 3.44 -23.84
C LEU A 305 4.68 3.41 -24.91
N PRO A 306 4.15 2.24 -25.29
CA PRO A 306 2.95 2.15 -26.12
C PRO A 306 1.74 2.78 -25.41
N GLN A 307 0.58 2.88 -26.07
CA GLN A 307 -0.64 3.19 -25.33
C GLN A 307 -0.96 2.05 -24.35
N ALA A 308 -1.67 2.37 -23.26
CA ALA A 308 -2.12 1.36 -22.31
C ALA A 308 -2.95 0.28 -23.02
N ARG A 309 -2.89 -0.96 -22.52
CA ARG A 309 -3.68 -2.08 -23.02
C ARG A 309 -5.16 -1.72 -23.05
N SER A 310 -5.76 -1.87 -24.22
CA SER A 310 -7.20 -1.70 -24.42
C SER A 310 -8.01 -2.75 -23.68
N GLY A 311 -9.23 -2.38 -23.27
CA GLY A 311 -10.19 -3.28 -22.64
C GLY A 311 -10.57 -2.81 -21.24
N LEU A 312 -11.86 -2.81 -20.98
CA LEU A 312 -12.46 -2.29 -19.75
C LEU A 312 -13.23 -3.39 -19.03
N SER A 313 -13.49 -3.16 -17.76
CA SER A 313 -14.26 -4.07 -16.92
C SER A 313 -15.72 -4.10 -17.39
N THR A 314 -16.31 -5.28 -17.46
CA THR A 314 -17.74 -5.44 -17.78
C THR A 314 -18.56 -4.69 -16.73
N TRP A 315 -19.44 -3.79 -17.17
CA TRP A 315 -20.28 -3.03 -16.27
C TRP A 315 -21.29 -3.93 -15.57
N ARG A 316 -21.42 -3.71 -14.26
CA ARG A 316 -22.46 -4.31 -13.43
C ARG A 316 -23.21 -3.17 -12.73
N PRO A 317 -24.54 -3.27 -12.58
CA PRO A 317 -25.29 -2.24 -11.91
C PRO A 317 -24.87 -2.16 -10.44
N GLN A 318 -24.57 -0.95 -9.99
CA GLN A 318 -24.20 -0.67 -8.61
C GLN A 318 -25.32 -1.07 -7.65
N THR A 319 -24.95 -1.66 -6.52
CA THR A 319 -25.88 -1.90 -5.42
C THR A 319 -25.63 -0.93 -4.26
N ALA A 320 -26.62 -0.74 -3.40
CA ALA A 320 -26.49 0.10 -2.20
C ALA A 320 -25.44 -0.45 -1.20
N ASP A 321 -25.17 -1.76 -1.22
CA ASP A 321 -24.22 -2.45 -0.33
C ASP A 321 -22.83 -2.64 -0.97
N ASP A 322 -22.55 -2.00 -2.11
CA ASP A 322 -21.27 -2.16 -2.84
C ASP A 322 -20.03 -1.72 -2.02
N CYS A 323 -20.22 -1.05 -0.87
CA CYS A 323 -19.15 -0.67 0.06
C CYS A 323 -18.42 -1.87 0.70
N HIS A 324 -19.05 -3.05 0.75
CA HIS A 324 -18.43 -4.29 1.24
C HIS A 324 -17.63 -5.06 0.16
N GLY A 325 -17.48 -4.48 -1.04
CA GLY A 325 -16.45 -4.85 -2.01
C GLY A 325 -16.96 -5.59 -3.25
N ARG A 326 -16.67 -5.04 -4.44
CA ARG A 326 -16.89 -5.70 -5.74
C ARG A 326 -15.86 -6.82 -5.96
N SER A 327 -16.31 -8.07 -6.01
CA SER A 327 -15.43 -9.26 -5.96
C SER A 327 -14.88 -9.78 -7.30
N SER A 328 -15.17 -9.17 -8.46
CA SER A 328 -14.41 -9.43 -9.70
C SER A 328 -14.73 -8.43 -10.80
N ARG A 329 -13.70 -7.85 -11.43
CA ARG A 329 -13.86 -7.14 -12.69
C ARG A 329 -13.46 -8.07 -13.83
N VAL A 330 -14.46 -8.63 -14.48
CA VAL A 330 -14.24 -9.43 -15.68
C VAL A 330 -14.03 -8.47 -16.84
N ILE A 331 -12.85 -8.50 -17.48
CA ILE A 331 -12.60 -7.71 -18.68
C ILE A 331 -13.64 -8.10 -19.74
N ALA A 332 -14.27 -7.09 -20.31
CA ALA A 332 -15.29 -7.23 -21.33
C ALA A 332 -14.70 -7.95 -22.57
N PRO A 333 -15.43 -8.93 -23.17
CA PRO A 333 -14.97 -9.59 -24.38
C PRO A 333 -14.79 -8.60 -25.54
N GLU A 334 -14.07 -8.99 -26.59
CA GLU A 334 -13.96 -8.15 -27.78
C GLU A 334 -15.35 -7.81 -28.35
N GLY A 335 -15.57 -6.54 -28.73
CA GLY A 335 -16.86 -6.05 -29.22
C GLY A 335 -17.01 -4.53 -29.12
N ALA A 336 -18.15 -4.01 -29.60
CA ALA A 336 -18.49 -2.61 -29.43
C ALA A 336 -18.77 -2.32 -27.95
N MET A 337 -17.97 -1.43 -27.35
CA MET A 337 -18.11 -1.03 -25.95
C MET A 337 -18.89 0.28 -25.84
N LEU A 338 -19.66 0.42 -24.76
CA LEU A 338 -20.30 1.67 -24.36
C LEU A 338 -19.95 1.93 -22.89
N VAL A 339 -19.20 3.01 -22.64
CA VAL A 339 -18.72 3.36 -21.31
C VAL A 339 -19.87 3.86 -20.46
N VAL A 340 -20.04 3.28 -19.28
CA VAL A 340 -21.02 3.68 -18.28
C VAL A 340 -20.28 4.42 -17.15
N PRO A 341 -20.67 5.66 -16.82
CA PRO A 341 -20.07 6.39 -15.71
C PRO A 341 -20.39 5.72 -14.37
N ALA A 342 -19.80 6.21 -13.28
CA ALA A 342 -20.28 5.87 -11.95
C ALA A 342 -21.73 6.36 -11.80
N LEU A 343 -22.62 5.49 -11.31
CA LEU A 343 -24.06 5.75 -11.21
C LEU A 343 -24.54 5.35 -9.82
N GLU A 344 -25.44 6.14 -9.26
CA GLU A 344 -26.16 5.75 -8.05
C GLU A 344 -26.98 4.46 -8.26
N PRO A 345 -27.22 3.66 -7.18
CA PRO A 345 -27.85 2.34 -7.30
C PRO A 345 -29.18 2.35 -8.05
N ASP A 346 -30.05 3.33 -7.79
CA ASP A 346 -31.37 3.47 -8.43
C ASP A 346 -31.27 3.68 -9.94
N ILE A 347 -30.32 4.50 -10.38
CA ILE A 347 -30.06 4.75 -11.80
C ILE A 347 -29.44 3.51 -12.45
N ALA A 348 -28.47 2.88 -11.78
CA ALA A 348 -27.76 1.72 -12.28
C ALA A 348 -28.66 0.49 -12.42
N GLN A 349 -29.48 0.18 -11.41
CA GLN A 349 -30.42 -0.94 -11.44
C GLN A 349 -31.49 -0.75 -12.54
N ALA A 350 -31.95 0.48 -12.74
CA ALA A 350 -32.90 0.79 -13.81
C ALA A 350 -32.27 0.67 -15.21
N LEU A 351 -31.03 1.14 -15.40
CA LEU A 351 -30.27 0.94 -16.64
C LEU A 351 -30.09 -0.56 -16.97
N ALA A 352 -29.90 -1.41 -15.96
CA ALA A 352 -29.77 -2.85 -16.18
C ALA A 352 -31.04 -3.50 -16.78
N LEU A 353 -32.22 -2.91 -16.58
CA LEU A 353 -33.47 -3.37 -17.22
C LEU A 353 -33.57 -3.01 -18.71
N ALA A 354 -32.78 -2.04 -19.17
CA ALA A 354 -32.68 -1.68 -20.58
C ALA A 354 -31.66 -2.54 -21.35
N ARG A 355 -30.83 -3.33 -20.66
CA ARG A 355 -29.84 -4.20 -21.29
C ARG A 355 -30.50 -5.20 -22.24
N GLY A 356 -29.94 -5.34 -23.45
CA GLY A 356 -30.48 -6.23 -24.48
C GLY A 356 -31.65 -5.64 -25.28
N LYS A 357 -32.01 -4.36 -25.06
CA LYS A 357 -33.03 -3.64 -25.85
C LYS A 357 -32.38 -2.64 -26.79
N PRO A 358 -33.01 -2.32 -27.94
CA PRO A 358 -32.51 -1.29 -28.83
C PRO A 358 -32.46 0.06 -28.11
N PRO A 359 -31.42 0.88 -28.34
CA PRO A 359 -30.30 0.67 -29.27
C PRO A 359 -29.06 0.02 -28.65
N ILE A 360 -29.09 -0.32 -27.36
CA ILE A 360 -27.93 -0.86 -26.61
C ILE A 360 -27.88 -2.40 -26.57
N GLN A 361 -28.63 -3.07 -27.43
CA GLN A 361 -28.76 -4.53 -27.43
C GLN A 361 -27.47 -5.26 -27.84
N ASP A 362 -26.68 -4.64 -28.71
CA ASP A 362 -25.50 -5.22 -29.36
C ASP A 362 -24.18 -4.62 -28.84
N VAL A 363 -24.24 -3.77 -27.81
CA VAL A 363 -23.06 -3.15 -27.18
C VAL A 363 -22.80 -3.75 -25.81
N GLN A 364 -21.51 -3.82 -25.46
CA GLN A 364 -21.08 -4.21 -24.14
C GLN A 364 -20.97 -2.97 -23.26
N LEU A 365 -21.80 -2.93 -22.21
CA LEU A 365 -21.66 -1.91 -21.18
C LEU A 365 -20.39 -2.19 -20.38
N VAL A 366 -19.53 -1.19 -20.25
CA VAL A 366 -18.25 -1.29 -19.55
C VAL A 366 -18.09 -0.16 -18.52
N GLU A 367 -17.39 -0.44 -17.43
CA GLU A 367 -17.15 0.55 -16.37
C GLU A 367 -16.20 1.65 -16.86
N ALA A 368 -16.52 2.91 -16.54
CA ALA A 368 -15.60 4.02 -16.72
C ALA A 368 -14.33 3.82 -15.88
N GLU A 369 -13.19 4.14 -16.49
CA GLU A 369 -11.89 4.16 -15.85
C GLU A 369 -11.23 5.51 -16.12
N ASP A 370 -11.60 6.53 -15.34
CA ASP A 370 -11.21 7.92 -15.56
C ASP A 370 -9.68 8.13 -15.60
N ALA A 371 -8.93 7.27 -14.92
CA ALA A 371 -7.46 7.26 -14.96
C ALA A 371 -6.88 7.01 -16.37
N LEU A 372 -7.66 6.43 -17.29
CA LEU A 372 -7.27 6.16 -18.68
C LEU A 372 -7.69 7.29 -19.65
N GLN A 373 -8.40 8.31 -19.18
CA GLN A 373 -8.79 9.44 -20.02
C GLN A 373 -7.54 10.15 -20.57
N GLY A 374 -7.52 10.38 -21.88
CA GLY A 374 -6.38 10.93 -22.64
C GLY A 374 -5.71 9.91 -23.57
N TYR A 375 -5.87 8.61 -23.32
CA TYR A 375 -5.45 7.61 -24.32
C TYR A 375 -6.42 7.63 -25.50
N ALA A 376 -5.88 7.64 -26.72
CA ALA A 376 -6.68 7.75 -27.93
C ALA A 376 -7.77 6.66 -28.03
N TRP A 377 -7.41 5.39 -27.77
CA TRP A 377 -8.37 4.30 -27.84
C TRP A 377 -9.51 4.42 -26.81
N TYR A 378 -9.25 5.02 -25.65
CA TYR A 378 -10.24 5.19 -24.58
C TYR A 378 -11.14 6.40 -24.88
N ASP A 379 -10.53 7.52 -25.27
CA ASP A 379 -11.25 8.76 -25.59
C ASP A 379 -12.15 8.62 -26.82
N ASP A 380 -11.85 7.68 -27.72
CA ASP A 380 -12.65 7.39 -28.91
C ASP A 380 -13.84 6.43 -28.61
N LEU A 381 -13.96 5.87 -27.40
CA LEU A 381 -15.11 5.03 -27.02
C LEU A 381 -16.38 5.88 -26.83
N PRO A 382 -17.56 5.38 -27.23
CA PRO A 382 -18.81 6.04 -26.90
C PRO A 382 -19.09 5.93 -25.39
N VAL A 383 -19.74 6.96 -24.84
CA VAL A 383 -19.98 7.09 -23.41
C VAL A 383 -21.41 7.53 -23.13
N ILE A 384 -22.02 6.98 -22.07
CA ILE A 384 -23.28 7.51 -21.54
C ILE A 384 -22.95 8.79 -20.78
N ARG A 385 -23.50 9.92 -21.24
CA ARG A 385 -23.28 11.25 -20.65
C ARG A 385 -24.34 11.62 -19.64
N ASP A 386 -25.58 11.22 -19.91
CA ASP A 386 -26.72 11.57 -19.09
C ASP A 386 -27.76 10.45 -19.14
N ILE A 387 -28.45 10.28 -18.01
CA ILE A 387 -29.50 9.30 -17.81
C ILE A 387 -30.67 9.96 -17.10
N ALA A 388 -31.84 9.92 -17.73
CA ALA A 388 -33.07 10.37 -17.12
C ALA A 388 -34.21 9.39 -17.38
N PHE A 389 -35.26 9.51 -16.59
CA PHE A 389 -36.46 8.69 -16.67
C PHE A 389 -37.66 9.59 -16.82
N ARG A 390 -38.57 9.21 -17.72
CA ARG A 390 -39.91 9.77 -17.84
C ARG A 390 -40.93 8.76 -17.39
N ILE A 391 -41.77 9.16 -16.45
CA ILE A 391 -42.78 8.33 -15.81
C ILE A 391 -44.13 8.88 -16.21
N ALA A 392 -44.91 8.13 -17.00
CA ALA A 392 -46.24 8.53 -17.42
C ALA A 392 -47.30 7.82 -16.55
N ARG A 393 -48.18 8.60 -15.92
CA ARG A 393 -49.30 8.09 -15.11
C ARG A 393 -50.51 9.01 -15.24
N ASP A 394 -51.64 8.47 -15.68
CA ASP A 394 -52.93 9.18 -15.77
C ASP A 394 -52.84 10.50 -16.57
N GLY A 395 -51.97 10.54 -17.58
CA GLY A 395 -51.71 11.71 -18.44
C GLY A 395 -50.72 12.73 -17.89
N VAL A 396 -50.20 12.55 -16.66
CA VAL A 396 -49.09 13.32 -16.09
C VAL A 396 -47.77 12.64 -16.42
N VAL A 397 -46.72 13.42 -16.69
CA VAL A 397 -45.37 12.91 -16.93
C VAL A 397 -44.40 13.53 -15.95
N ASP A 398 -43.90 12.71 -15.03
CA ASP A 398 -42.85 13.08 -14.09
C ASP A 398 -41.47 12.74 -14.67
N ARG A 399 -40.46 13.49 -14.24
CA ARG A 399 -39.05 13.25 -14.61
C ARG A 399 -38.27 12.87 -13.37
N TYR A 400 -37.43 11.84 -13.50
CA TYR A 400 -36.49 11.40 -12.48
C TYR A 400 -35.09 11.29 -13.08
N GLU A 401 -34.08 11.74 -12.36
CA GLU A 401 -32.67 11.66 -12.74
C GLU A 401 -31.84 11.72 -11.45
N ASP A 402 -30.54 11.47 -11.57
CA ASP A 402 -29.65 11.49 -10.41
C ASP A 402 -29.72 12.84 -9.66
N GLY A 403 -29.78 12.78 -8.34
CA GLY A 403 -29.90 13.95 -7.46
C GLY A 403 -31.28 14.64 -7.44
N MET A 404 -32.28 14.14 -8.18
CA MET A 404 -33.66 14.65 -8.13
C MET A 404 -34.55 13.78 -7.23
N CYS A 405 -35.51 14.41 -6.57
CA CYS A 405 -36.59 13.73 -5.86
C CYS A 405 -37.90 13.87 -6.65
N LEU A 406 -38.68 12.80 -6.69
CA LEU A 406 -40.06 12.85 -7.17
C LEU A 406 -40.96 13.53 -6.13
N PRO A 407 -42.13 14.04 -6.54
CA PRO A 407 -43.10 14.62 -5.61
C PRO A 407 -43.45 13.65 -4.47
N THR A 408 -43.48 14.13 -3.23
CA THR A 408 -43.74 13.29 -2.04
C THR A 408 -45.17 12.74 -1.99
N ASP A 409 -46.09 13.31 -2.75
CA ASP A 409 -47.46 12.82 -2.93
C ASP A 409 -47.58 11.75 -4.01
N LEU A 410 -46.51 11.48 -4.78
CA LEU A 410 -46.49 10.40 -5.76
C LEU A 410 -46.42 9.04 -5.05
N ALA A 411 -47.56 8.36 -4.98
CA ALA A 411 -47.64 7.04 -4.37
C ALA A 411 -46.95 5.96 -5.23
N CYS A 412 -46.33 4.98 -4.56
CA CYS A 412 -45.92 3.71 -5.17
C CYS A 412 -47.09 3.05 -5.94
N GLY A 413 -46.78 2.28 -6.97
CA GLY A 413 -47.80 1.51 -7.69
C GLY A 413 -47.57 1.37 -9.19
N LEU A 414 -48.66 1.02 -9.88
CA LEU A 414 -48.66 0.83 -11.32
C LEU A 414 -48.74 2.17 -12.07
N VAL A 415 -47.93 2.30 -13.12
CA VAL A 415 -47.89 3.45 -14.04
C VAL A 415 -48.14 3.01 -15.47
N ASP A 416 -48.48 3.95 -16.34
CA ASP A 416 -48.81 3.62 -17.74
C ASP A 416 -47.55 3.32 -18.55
N ARG A 417 -46.45 4.03 -18.29
CA ARG A 417 -45.17 3.81 -18.98
C ARG A 417 -43.99 4.40 -18.21
N ILE A 418 -42.84 3.72 -18.29
CA ILE A 418 -41.54 4.24 -17.84
C ILE A 418 -40.58 4.21 -19.02
N THR A 419 -39.99 5.36 -19.35
CA THR A 419 -39.02 5.51 -20.44
C THR A 419 -37.69 5.99 -19.89
N LEU A 420 -36.63 5.22 -20.11
CA LEU A 420 -35.24 5.60 -19.89
C LEU A 420 -34.75 6.40 -21.10
N ASP A 421 -34.34 7.64 -20.89
CA ASP A 421 -33.66 8.47 -21.87
C ASP A 421 -32.15 8.45 -21.61
N LEU A 422 -31.38 8.01 -22.60
CA LEU A 422 -29.93 7.94 -22.59
C LEU A 422 -29.37 8.97 -23.56
N MET A 423 -28.50 9.85 -23.05
CA MET A 423 -27.64 10.67 -23.91
C MET A 423 -26.32 9.94 -24.10
N VAL A 424 -26.08 9.45 -25.31
CA VAL A 424 -24.82 8.78 -25.67
C VAL A 424 -23.97 9.74 -26.48
N GLY A 425 -22.75 10.01 -26.01
CA GLY A 425 -21.74 10.67 -26.82
C GLY A 425 -21.05 9.65 -27.71
N ASP A 426 -20.81 9.99 -28.97
CA ASP A 426 -20.09 9.13 -29.92
C ASP A 426 -18.64 8.87 -29.47
N THR A 427 -18.11 9.76 -28.63
CA THR A 427 -16.77 9.67 -28.02
C THR A 427 -16.82 10.20 -26.58
N GLY A 428 -15.82 9.81 -25.78
CA GLY A 428 -15.56 10.31 -24.43
C GLY A 428 -15.15 11.79 -24.37
N ARG A 429 -14.92 12.43 -25.53
CA ARG A 429 -14.55 13.84 -25.63
C ARG A 429 -15.75 14.74 -25.35
N LYS A 430 -15.56 15.78 -24.53
CA LYS A 430 -16.64 16.68 -24.07
C LYS A 430 -17.45 17.33 -25.20
N ASP A 431 -16.80 17.66 -26.32
CA ASP A 431 -17.44 18.33 -27.48
C ASP A 431 -17.92 17.36 -28.57
N GLY A 432 -17.86 16.04 -28.33
CA GLY A 432 -18.30 15.05 -29.30
C GLY A 432 -19.81 15.16 -29.58
N ALA A 433 -20.20 14.90 -30.83
CA ALA A 433 -21.61 14.69 -31.18
C ALA A 433 -22.19 13.54 -30.34
N GLY A 434 -23.51 13.55 -30.18
CA GLY A 434 -24.20 12.52 -29.43
C GLY A 434 -25.62 12.33 -29.91
N SER A 435 -26.18 11.20 -29.54
CA SER A 435 -27.54 10.80 -29.83
C SER A 435 -28.33 10.61 -28.54
N VAL A 436 -29.62 10.93 -28.61
CA VAL A 436 -30.56 10.63 -27.54
C VAL A 436 -31.32 9.37 -27.91
N HIS A 437 -31.39 8.43 -26.97
CA HIS A 437 -32.07 7.17 -27.14
C HIS A 437 -33.10 6.98 -26.03
N SER A 438 -34.28 6.48 -26.39
CA SER A 438 -35.36 6.23 -25.43
C SER A 438 -35.68 4.74 -25.40
N ILE A 439 -35.69 4.14 -24.22
CA ILE A 439 -35.91 2.71 -23.99
C ILE A 439 -37.00 2.53 -22.95
N GLU A 440 -38.05 1.78 -23.26
CA GLU A 440 -39.07 1.45 -22.28
C GLU A 440 -38.57 0.37 -21.31
N ILE A 441 -38.71 0.62 -20.01
CA ILE A 441 -38.31 -0.30 -18.93
C ILE A 441 -39.53 -0.67 -18.08
N PRO A 442 -39.58 -1.89 -17.52
CA PRO A 442 -40.79 -2.40 -16.88
C PRO A 442 -41.00 -1.89 -15.44
N ALA A 443 -39.97 -1.35 -14.79
CA ALA A 443 -40.04 -0.86 -13.43
C ALA A 443 -38.95 0.17 -13.14
N LEU A 444 -39.14 0.94 -12.07
CA LEU A 444 -38.20 1.90 -11.53
C LEU A 444 -38.33 1.95 -10.01
N VAL A 445 -37.21 1.87 -9.30
CA VAL A 445 -37.14 2.06 -7.84
C VAL A 445 -36.39 3.37 -7.61
N CYS A 446 -37.11 4.40 -7.18
CA CYS A 446 -36.54 5.71 -6.90
C CYS A 446 -36.22 5.81 -5.41
N ARG A 447 -34.98 6.11 -5.06
CA ARG A 447 -34.57 6.33 -3.66
C ARG A 447 -35.26 7.52 -3.01
N ASN A 448 -35.60 8.51 -3.84
CA ASN A 448 -36.30 9.72 -3.42
C ASN A 448 -35.63 10.48 -2.24
N GLY A 449 -34.30 10.44 -2.17
CA GLY A 449 -33.51 11.13 -1.15
C GLY A 449 -33.13 10.30 0.08
N GLY A 450 -33.53 9.03 0.15
CA GLY A 450 -33.26 8.14 1.28
C GLY A 450 -32.86 6.71 0.89
N TRP A 451 -32.56 5.91 1.92
CA TRP A 451 -32.28 4.47 1.80
C TRP A 451 -33.40 3.61 2.40
N ASP A 452 -34.41 4.25 2.98
CA ASP A 452 -35.55 3.57 3.57
C ASP A 452 -36.53 3.11 2.48
N ILE A 453 -36.99 1.87 2.60
CA ILE A 453 -38.02 1.28 1.73
C ILE A 453 -39.37 2.00 1.85
N ASP A 454 -39.60 2.71 2.95
CA ASP A 454 -40.81 3.50 3.16
C ASP A 454 -40.75 4.90 2.53
N GLU A 455 -39.55 5.43 2.30
CA GLU A 455 -39.35 6.72 1.63
C GLU A 455 -39.21 6.55 0.10
N ALA A 456 -38.81 5.36 -0.34
CA ALA A 456 -38.63 5.05 -1.75
C ALA A 456 -39.95 5.03 -2.54
N ILE A 457 -39.90 5.49 -3.79
CA ILE A 457 -41.02 5.42 -4.73
C ILE A 457 -40.79 4.27 -5.72
N ILE A 458 -41.61 3.24 -5.60
CA ILE A 458 -41.51 2.00 -6.37
C ILE A 458 -42.62 1.96 -7.41
N LEU A 459 -42.23 1.90 -8.68
CA LEU A 459 -43.12 1.98 -9.82
C LEU A 459 -42.93 0.79 -10.75
N ALA A 460 -44.04 0.27 -11.27
CA ALA A 460 -44.03 -0.79 -12.28
C ALA A 460 -45.02 -0.46 -13.41
N VAL A 461 -44.69 -0.85 -14.63
CA VAL A 461 -45.57 -0.64 -15.79
C VAL A 461 -46.79 -1.55 -15.68
N ARG A 462 -47.98 -0.98 -15.87
CA ARG A 462 -49.25 -1.71 -15.93
C ARG A 462 -49.20 -2.74 -17.06
N ASP A 463 -49.66 -3.95 -16.77
CA ASP A 463 -49.61 -5.10 -17.70
C ASP A 463 -48.20 -5.46 -18.17
N GLY A 464 -47.16 -5.05 -17.43
CA GLY A 464 -45.76 -5.41 -17.71
C GLY A 464 -45.39 -6.81 -17.19
N ASP A 465 -44.32 -7.37 -17.76
CA ASP A 465 -43.88 -8.75 -17.47
C ASP A 465 -42.98 -8.88 -16.22
N ILE A 466 -42.83 -7.83 -15.41
CA ILE A 466 -41.97 -7.90 -14.22
C ILE A 466 -42.67 -8.65 -13.09
N MET A 467 -42.01 -9.68 -12.57
CA MET A 467 -42.53 -10.49 -11.48
C MET A 467 -42.13 -9.93 -10.11
N PRO A 468 -42.90 -10.19 -9.03
CA PRO A 468 -42.59 -9.71 -7.69
C PRO A 468 -41.17 -10.07 -7.21
N ASP A 469 -40.70 -11.27 -7.51
CA ASP A 469 -39.35 -11.71 -7.17
C ASP A 469 -38.24 -10.87 -7.86
N ARG A 470 -38.45 -10.49 -9.13
CA ARG A 470 -37.49 -9.65 -9.86
C ARG A 470 -37.51 -8.20 -9.37
N LEU A 471 -38.70 -7.65 -9.11
CA LEU A 471 -38.86 -6.31 -8.55
C LEU A 471 -38.32 -6.24 -7.11
N GLY A 472 -38.57 -7.27 -6.30
CA GLY A 472 -38.02 -7.40 -4.94
C GLY A 472 -36.50 -7.39 -4.91
N ARG A 473 -35.85 -8.16 -5.80
CA ARG A 473 -34.38 -8.09 -5.96
C ARG A 473 -33.88 -6.72 -6.38
N MET A 474 -34.63 -6.02 -7.25
CA MET A 474 -34.27 -4.66 -7.65
C MET A 474 -34.39 -3.67 -6.48
N ILE A 475 -35.45 -3.76 -5.67
CA ILE A 475 -35.62 -2.97 -4.44
C ILE A 475 -34.45 -3.23 -3.49
N PHE A 476 -34.15 -4.50 -3.22
CA PHE A 476 -33.01 -4.91 -2.39
C PHE A 476 -31.71 -4.29 -2.89
N ALA A 477 -31.37 -4.49 -4.17
CA ALA A 477 -30.13 -3.98 -4.75
C ALA A 477 -30.05 -2.44 -4.74
N THR A 478 -31.19 -1.75 -4.79
CA THR A 478 -31.24 -0.28 -4.84
C THR A 478 -31.13 0.36 -3.46
N LEU A 479 -31.64 -0.30 -2.41
CA LEU A 479 -31.86 0.33 -1.10
C LEU A 479 -31.08 -0.31 0.05
N PHE A 480 -30.84 -1.63 0.01
CA PHE A 480 -30.24 -2.32 1.14
C PHE A 480 -28.75 -1.98 1.29
N CYS A 481 -28.38 -1.51 2.47
CA CYS A 481 -27.01 -1.34 2.91
C CYS A 481 -26.92 -1.83 4.35
N GLY A 482 -26.07 -2.82 4.62
CA GLY A 482 -25.93 -3.40 5.95
C GLY A 482 -25.37 -2.39 6.95
N ALA A 483 -25.98 -2.28 8.13
CA ALA A 483 -25.44 -1.46 9.20
C ALA A 483 -24.38 -2.26 9.98
N ASP A 484 -23.17 -1.68 10.08
CA ASP A 484 -22.04 -2.26 10.84
C ASP A 484 -22.02 -1.81 12.32
N ASP A 485 -23.12 -1.23 12.83
CA ASP A 485 -23.22 -0.79 14.23
C ASP A 485 -23.31 -2.00 15.18
N CYS A 486 -22.73 -1.89 16.38
CA CYS A 486 -22.65 -2.99 17.33
C CYS A 486 -24.01 -3.43 17.89
N ASP A 487 -25.00 -2.54 17.81
CA ASP A 487 -26.38 -2.79 18.25
C ASP A 487 -27.25 -3.39 17.13
N CYS A 488 -26.73 -3.52 15.91
CA CYS A 488 -27.42 -4.13 14.77
C CYS A 488 -27.16 -5.65 14.70
N ASP A 489 -28.12 -6.38 14.13
CA ASP A 489 -27.97 -7.81 13.86
C ASP A 489 -26.82 -8.10 12.88
N SER A 490 -26.44 -9.37 12.71
CA SER A 490 -25.48 -9.73 11.66
C SER A 490 -25.98 -9.31 10.27
N TRP A 491 -25.04 -9.00 9.37
CA TRP A 491 -25.35 -8.67 7.96
C TRP A 491 -26.32 -9.69 7.33
N ASP A 492 -26.09 -10.99 7.54
CA ASP A 492 -26.97 -12.05 7.01
C ASP A 492 -28.41 -11.94 7.49
N THR A 493 -28.61 -11.53 8.75
CA THR A 493 -29.93 -11.39 9.36
C THR A 493 -30.63 -10.16 8.83
N GLN A 494 -29.92 -9.04 8.75
CA GLN A 494 -30.42 -7.79 8.17
C GLN A 494 -30.82 -8.00 6.70
N ALA A 495 -29.94 -8.62 5.90
CA ALA A 495 -30.17 -8.87 4.48
C ALA A 495 -31.40 -9.76 4.25
N ARG A 496 -31.56 -10.85 5.00
CA ARG A 496 -32.75 -11.72 4.90
C ARG A 496 -34.04 -10.99 5.27
N SER A 497 -34.01 -10.18 6.34
CA SER A 497 -35.18 -9.39 6.73
C SER A 497 -35.56 -8.40 5.63
N PHE A 498 -34.58 -7.66 5.10
CA PHE A 498 -34.83 -6.68 4.04
C PHE A 498 -35.30 -7.35 2.74
N GLU A 499 -34.74 -8.51 2.36
CA GLU A 499 -35.17 -9.26 1.18
C GLU A 499 -36.66 -9.66 1.28
N ARG A 500 -37.11 -10.07 2.47
CA ARG A 500 -38.52 -10.37 2.75
C ARG A 500 -39.40 -9.14 2.57
N ASP A 501 -39.00 -8.01 3.17
CA ASP A 501 -39.77 -6.77 3.14
C ASP A 501 -39.82 -6.21 1.71
N ALA A 502 -38.71 -6.26 0.97
CA ALA A 502 -38.63 -5.91 -0.45
C ALA A 502 -39.54 -6.77 -1.32
N ARG A 503 -39.59 -8.08 -1.09
CA ARG A 503 -40.46 -9.01 -1.81
C ARG A 503 -41.94 -8.79 -1.49
N GLN A 504 -42.27 -8.51 -0.23
CA GLN A 504 -43.63 -8.15 0.17
C GLN A 504 -44.06 -6.82 -0.49
N ARG A 505 -43.19 -5.82 -0.49
CA ARG A 505 -43.44 -4.51 -1.13
C ARG A 505 -43.62 -4.65 -2.64
N ALA A 506 -42.78 -5.43 -3.31
CA ALA A 506 -42.92 -5.73 -4.73
C ALA A 506 -44.26 -6.42 -5.05
N THR A 507 -44.67 -7.37 -4.20
CA THR A 507 -45.95 -8.07 -4.33
C THR A 507 -47.11 -7.10 -4.16
N HIS A 508 -47.04 -6.19 -3.19
CA HIS A 508 -48.05 -5.18 -2.97
C HIS A 508 -48.21 -4.27 -4.19
N VAL A 509 -47.11 -3.78 -4.76
CA VAL A 509 -47.12 -2.90 -5.94
C VAL A 509 -47.73 -3.59 -7.17
N LEU A 510 -47.43 -4.87 -7.39
CA LEU A 510 -47.85 -5.59 -8.60
C LEU A 510 -49.21 -6.28 -8.48
N LEU A 511 -49.53 -6.83 -7.30
CA LEU A 511 -50.68 -7.74 -7.08
C LEU A 511 -51.68 -7.25 -6.02
N GLY A 512 -51.36 -6.18 -5.28
CA GLY A 512 -52.21 -5.59 -4.25
C GLY A 512 -52.02 -6.15 -2.84
N GLU A 513 -52.81 -5.63 -1.90
CA GLU A 513 -52.66 -5.83 -0.44
C GLU A 513 -52.89 -7.28 0.01
N ASP A 514 -53.93 -7.94 -0.51
CA ASP A 514 -54.26 -9.32 -0.12
C ASP A 514 -53.14 -10.29 -0.53
N ALA A 515 -52.59 -10.12 -1.74
CA ALA A 515 -51.50 -10.95 -2.24
C ALA A 515 -50.21 -10.73 -1.42
N ALA A 516 -49.88 -9.48 -1.08
CA ALA A 516 -48.73 -9.17 -0.25
C ALA A 516 -48.86 -9.76 1.17
N THR A 517 -50.07 -9.73 1.73
CA THR A 517 -50.37 -10.34 3.02
C THR A 517 -50.18 -11.86 2.98
N LEU A 518 -50.69 -12.52 1.94
CA LEU A 518 -50.49 -13.95 1.74
C LEU A 518 -49.01 -14.31 1.56
N GLU A 519 -48.26 -13.50 0.82
CA GLU A 519 -46.82 -13.69 0.63
C GLU A 519 -46.05 -13.57 1.94
N ALA A 520 -46.36 -12.56 2.77
CA ALA A 520 -45.74 -12.39 4.09
C ALA A 520 -46.01 -13.59 5.02
N ILE A 521 -47.24 -14.11 5.01
CA ILE A 521 -47.62 -15.33 5.75
C ILE A 521 -46.83 -16.53 5.22
N ASN A 522 -46.75 -16.70 3.91
CA ASN A 522 -46.06 -17.83 3.27
C ASN A 522 -44.55 -17.82 3.58
N MET A 523 -43.89 -16.67 3.46
CA MET A 523 -42.46 -16.54 3.81
C MET A 523 -42.21 -16.85 5.28
N SER A 524 -43.04 -16.31 6.18
CA SER A 524 -42.95 -16.59 7.63
C SER A 524 -43.18 -18.07 7.95
N ALA A 525 -44.14 -18.70 7.28
CA ALA A 525 -44.40 -20.13 7.41
C ALA A 525 -43.21 -20.96 6.89
N TRP A 526 -42.61 -20.57 5.76
CA TRP A 526 -41.46 -21.29 5.21
C TRP A 526 -40.25 -21.27 6.15
N ASP A 527 -39.90 -20.11 6.70
CA ASP A 527 -38.74 -19.96 7.60
C ASP A 527 -38.90 -20.76 8.91
N ASN A 528 -40.12 -20.77 9.46
CA ASN A 528 -40.37 -21.31 10.79
C ASN A 528 -40.91 -22.75 10.78
N LEU A 529 -41.52 -23.19 9.68
CA LEU A 529 -42.25 -24.47 9.63
C LEU A 529 -41.65 -25.47 8.63
N SER A 530 -40.95 -25.04 7.57
CA SER A 530 -40.52 -25.95 6.50
C SER A 530 -39.67 -27.12 7.02
N TRP A 531 -38.77 -26.85 7.96
CA TRP A 531 -37.87 -27.85 8.56
C TRP A 531 -38.56 -28.77 9.59
N LEU A 532 -39.77 -28.42 10.04
CA LEU A 532 -40.58 -29.26 10.93
C LEU A 532 -41.40 -30.32 10.17
N ILE A 533 -41.58 -30.15 8.86
CA ILE A 533 -42.39 -31.04 8.03
C ILE A 533 -41.55 -32.27 7.62
N PRO A 534 -41.98 -33.50 7.93
CA PRO A 534 -41.27 -34.71 7.51
C PRO A 534 -41.17 -34.82 5.98
N LEU A 535 -40.04 -35.33 5.47
CA LEU A 535 -39.76 -35.44 4.03
C LEU A 535 -40.81 -36.26 3.25
N ASP A 536 -41.44 -37.22 3.91
CA ASP A 536 -42.41 -38.17 3.35
C ASP A 536 -43.86 -37.77 3.61
N ARG A 537 -44.12 -36.59 4.21
CA ARG A 537 -45.47 -36.16 4.59
C ARG A 537 -45.76 -34.75 4.10
N LYS A 538 -47.04 -34.46 3.89
CA LYS A 538 -47.54 -33.11 3.62
C LYS A 538 -48.50 -32.70 4.72
N ILE A 539 -48.50 -31.43 5.07
CA ILE A 539 -49.43 -30.85 6.04
C ILE A 539 -50.32 -29.80 5.38
N VAL A 540 -51.49 -29.57 5.96
CA VAL A 540 -52.32 -28.38 5.70
C VAL A 540 -52.43 -27.61 7.01
N ILE A 541 -52.28 -26.30 6.92
CA ILE A 541 -52.44 -25.39 8.04
C ILE A 541 -53.74 -24.63 7.81
N HIS A 542 -54.66 -24.74 8.77
CA HIS A 542 -55.85 -23.91 8.85
C HIS A 542 -55.57 -22.81 9.88
N ALA A 543 -55.57 -21.56 9.45
CA ALA A 543 -55.25 -20.43 10.31
C ALA A 543 -56.33 -19.34 10.20
N GLU A 544 -56.70 -18.79 11.35
CA GLU A 544 -57.51 -17.58 11.51
C GLU A 544 -56.87 -16.67 12.57
N ARG A 545 -57.37 -15.44 12.74
CA ARG A 545 -56.78 -14.49 13.69
C ARG A 545 -56.87 -15.02 15.12
N GLY A 546 -55.75 -15.51 15.66
CA GLY A 546 -55.61 -16.02 17.02
C GLY A 546 -55.75 -17.54 17.18
N ALA A 547 -55.95 -18.29 16.09
CA ALA A 547 -56.01 -19.76 16.13
C ALA A 547 -55.34 -20.39 14.91
N ILE A 548 -54.55 -21.44 15.15
CA ILE A 548 -53.86 -22.21 14.11
C ILE A 548 -54.06 -23.70 14.42
N THR A 549 -54.55 -24.46 13.45
CA THR A 549 -54.63 -25.93 13.50
C THR A 549 -53.86 -26.54 12.33
N VAL A 550 -53.22 -27.69 12.57
CA VAL A 550 -52.36 -28.35 11.60
C VAL A 550 -52.74 -29.82 11.50
N ASP A 551 -52.99 -30.27 10.27
CA ASP A 551 -53.37 -31.64 9.94
C ASP A 551 -52.43 -32.22 8.89
N PHE A 552 -52.21 -33.54 8.91
CA PHE A 552 -51.54 -34.23 7.81
C PHE A 552 -52.52 -34.41 6.64
N LEU A 553 -52.04 -34.13 5.43
CA LEU A 553 -52.74 -34.56 4.23
C LEU A 553 -52.67 -36.09 4.14
N PRO A 554 -53.78 -36.75 3.74
CA PRO A 554 -53.73 -38.17 3.38
C PRO A 554 -52.83 -38.35 2.15
N ASP A 555 -52.06 -39.45 2.16
CA ASP A 555 -51.08 -39.79 1.12
C ASP A 555 -51.69 -39.93 -0.29
#